data_AF-A0A7C1DIY9-F1
#
_entry.id   AF-A0A7C1DIY9-F1
#
_cell.length_a   1.000
_cell.length_b   1.000
_cell.length_c   1.000
_cell.angle_alpha   90.00
_cell.angle_beta   90.00
_cell.angle_gamma   90.00
#
_symmetry.space_group_name_H-M   'P 1'
#
loop_
_entity.id
_entity.type
_entity.pdbx_description
1 polymer ?
#
loop_
_entity_poly.entity_id
_entity_poly.type
_entity_poly.pdbx_seq_one_letter_code
_entity_poly.pdbx_strand_id
1 'polypeptide(L)' 'EIILGARIIAVADVVEAMASHRPYRANLGIDAALEEITANSRKIYDPEAVDACLNLFRVKGYRLLEA' A
#
# COMPACT_ATOMS: atom_id res chain seq x y z
N GLU A 1 -10.25 -18.11 7.03
CA GLU A 1 -10.11 -17.35 5.77
C GLU A 1 -10.39 -15.89 6.05
N ILE A 2 -9.60 -14.96 5.50
CA ILE A 2 -9.79 -13.52 5.70
C ILE A 2 -10.70 -13.00 4.58
N ILE A 3 -11.73 -12.25 4.92
CA ILE A 3 -12.65 -11.68 3.92
C ILE A 3 -11.93 -10.70 2.99
N LEU A 4 -12.35 -10.64 1.73
CA LEU A 4 -11.72 -9.82 0.68
C LEU A 4 -11.52 -8.36 1.13
N GLY A 5 -12.53 -7.74 1.73
CA GLY A 5 -12.44 -6.35 2.20
C GLY A 5 -11.31 -6.13 3.22
N ALA A 6 -11.09 -7.06 4.14
CA ALA A 6 -10.02 -6.95 5.13
C ALA A 6 -8.62 -7.09 4.48
N ARG A 7 -8.49 -7.91 3.43
CA ARG A 7 -7.23 -8.02 2.66
C ARG A 7 -6.89 -6.71 1.95
N ILE A 8 -7.90 -6.05 1.37
CA ILE A 8 -7.74 -4.77 0.67
C ILE A 8 -7.35 -3.68 1.67
N ILE A 9 -8.07 -3.59 2.79
CA ILE A 9 -7.81 -2.59 3.83
C ILE A 9 -6.40 -2.76 4.41
N ALA A 10 -5.92 -3.99 4.63
CA ALA A 10 -4.57 -4.22 5.15
C ALA A 10 -3.48 -3.65 4.23
N VAL A 11 -3.61 -3.79 2.91
CA VAL A 11 -2.66 -3.21 1.95
C VAL A 11 -2.78 -1.69 1.91
N ALA A 12 -4.01 -1.16 1.88
CA ALA A 12 -4.26 0.27 1.84
C ALA A 12 -3.71 1.00 3.08
N ASP A 13 -3.95 0.46 4.28
CA ASP A 13 -3.51 1.02 5.56
C ASP A 13 -1.98 1.13 5.64
N VAL A 14 -1.26 0.09 5.20
CA VAL A 14 0.22 0.10 5.18
C VAL A 14 0.75 1.13 4.19
N VAL A 15 0.17 1.19 2.98
CA VAL A 15 0.59 2.15 1.97
C VAL A 15 0.38 3.58 2.46
N GLU A 16 -0.78 3.89 3.02
CA GLU A 16 -1.06 5.20 3.61
C GLU A 16 -0.12 5.50 4.78
N ALA A 17 0.08 4.55 5.70
CA ALA A 17 0.93 4.75 6.86
C ALA A 17 2.41 5.00 6.52
N MET A 18 2.90 4.43 5.42
CA MET A 18 4.29 4.61 4.96
C MET A 18 4.48 5.83 4.06
N ALA A 19 3.50 6.14 3.21
CA ALA A 19 3.59 7.22 2.22
C ALA A 19 3.18 8.58 2.79
N SER A 20 2.28 8.63 3.77
CA SER A 20 1.80 9.89 4.35
C SER A 20 2.75 10.41 5.43
N HIS A 21 2.98 11.73 5.43
CA HIS A 21 3.78 12.38 6.47
C HIS A 21 3.00 12.35 7.78
N ARG A 22 3.64 11.91 8.87
CA ARG A 22 3.06 12.01 10.22
C ARG A 22 3.84 13.07 11.02
N PRO A 23 3.23 13.78 11.98
CA PRO A 23 3.88 14.88 12.71
C PRO A 23 5.25 14.55 13.35
N TYR A 24 5.54 13.26 13.54
CA TYR A 24 6.77 12.75 14.15
C TYR A 24 7.55 11.74 13.29
N ARG A 25 7.15 11.54 12.02
CA ARG A 25 7.79 10.57 11.12
C ARG A 25 7.80 11.13 9.70
N ALA A 26 9.00 11.37 9.18
CA ALA A 26 9.18 11.65 7.75
C ALA A 26 8.58 10.49 6.95
N ASN A 27 7.83 10.81 5.90
CA ASN A 27 7.33 9.78 5.00
C ASN A 27 8.50 9.11 4.28
N LEU A 28 8.38 7.80 4.05
CA LEU A 28 9.34 7.07 3.21
C LEU A 28 9.03 7.24 1.72
N GLY A 29 7.87 7.85 1.43
CA GLY A 29 7.37 8.06 0.07
C GLY A 29 6.56 6.87 -0.43
N ILE A 30 5.86 7.09 -1.54
CA ILE A 30 4.99 6.06 -2.14
C ILE A 30 5.81 4.88 -2.67
N ASP A 31 6.99 5.12 -3.23
CA ASP A 31 7.81 4.05 -3.81
C ASP A 31 8.24 3.02 -2.76
N ALA A 32 8.71 3.50 -1.60
CA ALA A 32 9.08 2.63 -0.48
C ALA A 32 7.87 1.84 0.06
N ALA A 33 6.68 2.46 0.09
CA ALA A 33 5.46 1.79 0.49
C ALA A 33 5.05 0.67 -0.48
N LEU A 34 5.16 0.92 -1.79
CA LEU A 34 4.89 -0.09 -2.82
C LEU A 34 5.92 -1.23 -2.79
N GLU A 35 7.17 -0.93 -2.45
CA GLU A 35 8.24 -1.92 -2.33
C GLU A 35 7.98 -2.87 -1.14
N GLU A 36 7.56 -2.34 0.01
CA GLU A 36 7.22 -3.13 1.21
C GLU A 36 6.08 -4.13 0.97
N ILE A 37 4.97 -3.67 0.39
CA ILE A 37 3.83 -4.55 0.11
C ILE A 37 4.18 -5.61 -0.95
N THR A 38 5.09 -5.29 -1.88
CA THR A 38 5.57 -6.21 -2.89
C THR A 38 6.47 -7.28 -2.27
N ALA A 39 7.42 -6.88 -1.42
CA ALA A 39 8.38 -7.79 -0.76
C ALA A 39 7.71 -8.79 0.19
N ASN A 40 6.55 -8.40 0.73
CA ASN A 40 5.75 -9.20 1.66
C ASN A 40 4.48 -9.81 1.03
N SER A 41 4.33 -9.72 -0.29
CA SER A 41 3.26 -10.39 -1.04
C SER A 41 3.35 -11.91 -0.86
N ARG A 42 2.19 -12.57 -0.68
CA ARG A 42 2.05 -14.02 -0.38
C ARG A 42 2.61 -14.46 0.98
N LYS A 43 3.15 -13.55 1.79
CA LYS A 43 3.62 -13.82 3.16
C LYS A 43 2.70 -13.19 4.19
N ILE A 44 2.52 -11.87 4.09
CA ILE A 44 1.71 -11.06 5.01
C ILE A 44 0.48 -10.55 4.29
N TYR A 45 0.63 -10.21 3.00
CA TYR A 45 -0.44 -9.63 2.20
C TYR A 45 -0.95 -10.60 1.15
N ASP A 46 -2.25 -10.46 0.86
CA ASP A 46 -2.89 -11.16 -0.23
C ASP A 46 -2.36 -10.64 -1.58
N PRO A 47 -1.89 -11.51 -2.49
CA PRO A 47 -1.26 -11.09 -3.73
C PRO A 47 -2.20 -10.33 -4.66
N GLU A 48 -3.50 -10.67 -4.70
CA GLU A 48 -4.45 -9.96 -5.57
C GLU A 48 -4.67 -8.52 -5.10
N ALA A 49 -4.70 -8.30 -3.78
CA ALA A 49 -4.79 -6.96 -3.21
C ALA A 49 -3.52 -6.13 -3.48
N VAL A 50 -2.34 -6.75 -3.37
CA VAL A 50 -1.06 -6.10 -3.71
C VAL A 50 -1.03 -5.73 -5.20
N ASP A 51 -1.37 -6.66 -6.08
CA ASP A 51 -1.37 -6.43 -7.53
C ASP A 51 -2.34 -5.33 -7.93
N ALA A 52 -3.54 -5.30 -7.33
CA ALA A 52 -4.52 -4.24 -7.54
C ALA A 52 -3.97 -2.86 -7.11
N CYS A 53 -3.30 -2.79 -5.97
CA CYS A 53 -2.66 -1.58 -5.48
C CYS A 53 -1.55 -1.10 -6.42
N LEU A 54 -0.65 -2.00 -6.84
CA LEU A 54 0.42 -1.68 -7.78
C LEU A 54 -0.14 -1.17 -9.12
N ASN A 55 -1.20 -1.79 -9.64
CA ASN A 55 -1.86 -1.37 -10.87
C ASN A 55 -2.44 0.05 -10.75
N LEU A 56 -3.04 0.36 -9.60
CA LEU A 56 -3.60 1.69 -9.32
C LEU A 56 -2.54 2.79 -9.41
N PHE A 57 -1.37 2.61 -8.79
CA PHE A 57 -0.31 3.61 -8.82
C PHE A 57 0.48 3.62 -10.14
N ARG A 58 0.89 2.45 -10.65
CA ARG A 58 1.82 2.36 -11.79
C ARG A 58 1.14 2.48 -13.14
N VAL A 59 -0.09 2.01 -13.28
CA VAL A 59 -0.80 1.98 -14.58
C VAL A 59 -1.85 3.05 -14.65
N LYS A 60 -2.66 3.20 -13.60
CA LYS A 60 -3.73 4.22 -13.57
C LYS A 60 -3.24 5.61 -13.16
N GLY A 61 -1.97 5.74 -12.77
CA GLY A 61 -1.36 7.02 -12.42
C GLY A 61 -1.97 7.70 -11.20
N TYR A 62 -2.57 6.91 -10.29
CA TYR A 62 -3.09 7.44 -9.04
C TYR A 62 -1.98 8.08 -8.22
N ARG A 63 -2.27 9.22 -7.61
CA ARG A 63 -1.36 9.93 -6.70
C ARG A 63 -2.03 10.07 -5.36
N LEU A 64 -1.32 9.73 -4.29
CA LEU A 64 -1.76 10.07 -2.94
C LEU A 64 -1.76 11.60 -2.82
N LEU A 65 -2.89 12.16 -2.44
CA LEU A 65 -2.97 13.56 -2.04
C LEU A 65 -2.34 13.66 -0.65
N GLU A 66 -1.43 14.62 -0.46
CA GLU A 66 -0.91 14.93 0.86
C GLU A 66 -2.08 15.43 1.72
N ALA A 67 -2.32 14.77 2.85
CA ALA A 67 -3.28 15.18 3.88
C ALA A 67 -2.59 16.07 4.92
#